data_AF-A0AAJ7NCR4-F1
#
_entry.id   AF-A0AAJ7NCR4-F1
#
_cell.length_a   1.000
_cell.length_b   1.000
_cell.length_c   1.000
_cell.angle_alpha   90.00
_cell.angle_beta   90.00
_cell.angle_gamma   90.00
#
_symmetry.space_group_name_H-M   'P 1'
#
loop_
_entity.id
_entity.type
_entity.pdbx_description
1 polymer ?
#
loop_
_entity_poly.entity_id
_entity_poly.type
_entity_poly.pdbx_seq_one_letter_code
_entity_poly.pdbx_strand_id
1 'polypeptide(L)'
;MSDDEKPEVSTKDTRIPCRYGAKCYQKNPVHHQKYKHLPATNAKIGRGAKRTVLNKKRKKTSKDRTENESPQKKVQKTENGTDDEAESVPVVNNIDENNDVEESKSSESEEHEIKDSSELVTVSSLLGDVAIESDKISLAEAQPVISHLFLVQMPDDFFQFYEFCQSISEKNPLNVLNDFHLQLVGPFDVFRETFLEAKVEDKQALLRHWRYYYDPPEFQTIIRDNGKDGLHYGYWRDDSSEKPVFVAKNKAAINCTIESVAENIFGTLNEHIGDKLKLASPFEKPRISKFLQRLKNFAKEKNISLEKKTAGMQAREKKVVARTFHKGGIVVPYDKKTQLGYRDLTVTDNELQKLLKQIEHPPTPEARKTPISKLEEVIRLATIAADECDFGTVLELGHDLFSSGVSHVQTRALNLLSLAYGLLQRPEFQEIARAHLKNRRKSLEPSVLQFEQ
;
A
#
# COMPACT_ATOMS: atom_id res chain seq x y z
N MET A 1 -43.62 14.22 59.83
CA MET A 1 -42.34 13.77 59.25
C MET A 1 -42.36 12.26 59.20
N SER A 2 -42.58 11.67 58.03
CA SER A 2 -41.97 10.41 57.58
C SER A 2 -42.39 10.22 56.12
N ASP A 3 -41.38 10.05 55.28
CA ASP A 3 -41.41 9.87 53.84
C ASP A 3 -41.87 8.45 53.42
N ASP A 4 -41.96 8.30 52.08
CA ASP A 4 -41.88 7.06 51.29
C ASP A 4 -43.17 6.21 51.19
N GLU A 5 -43.55 5.63 50.06
CA GLU A 5 -42.79 5.23 48.87
C GLU A 5 -43.80 4.94 47.72
N LYS A 6 -43.48 5.32 46.47
CA LYS A 6 -44.18 4.85 45.26
C LYS A 6 -43.55 3.53 44.78
N PRO A 7 -44.33 2.56 44.27
CA PRO A 7 -43.74 1.33 43.75
C PRO A 7 -43.18 1.55 42.34
N GLU A 8 -41.86 1.39 42.17
CA GLU A 8 -41.22 1.30 40.86
C GLU A 8 -41.57 -0.04 40.18
N VAL A 9 -42.15 0.06 38.98
CA VAL A 9 -42.44 -1.06 38.10
C VAL A 9 -41.12 -1.55 37.49
N SER A 10 -40.59 -2.68 38.00
CA SER A 10 -39.43 -3.33 37.38
C SER A 10 -39.85 -3.97 36.04
N THR A 11 -39.56 -3.31 34.93
CA THR A 11 -39.68 -3.91 33.59
C THR A 11 -38.70 -5.08 33.49
N LYS A 12 -39.21 -6.32 33.42
CA LYS A 12 -38.39 -7.52 33.24
C LYS A 12 -37.66 -7.46 31.90
N ASP A 13 -36.36 -7.24 31.94
CA ASP A 13 -35.47 -7.29 30.77
C ASP A 13 -35.51 -8.69 30.13
N THR A 14 -36.06 -8.75 28.91
CA THR A 14 -36.33 -9.98 28.14
C THR A 14 -35.10 -10.55 27.42
N ARG A 15 -33.93 -9.90 27.51
CA ARG A 15 -32.70 -10.32 26.82
C ARG A 15 -32.06 -11.56 27.43
N ILE A 16 -31.39 -12.34 26.59
CA ILE A 16 -30.71 -13.59 26.96
C ILE A 16 -29.43 -13.25 27.75
N PRO A 17 -29.10 -13.91 28.88
CA PRO A 17 -27.85 -13.66 29.60
C PRO A 17 -26.63 -13.95 28.72
N CYS A 18 -25.73 -12.97 28.56
CA CYS A 18 -24.47 -13.20 27.85
C CYS A 18 -23.57 -14.13 28.67
N ARG A 19 -23.02 -15.17 28.03
CA ARG A 19 -22.07 -16.12 28.64
C ARG A 19 -20.84 -15.46 29.25
N TYR A 20 -20.44 -14.29 28.75
CA TYR A 20 -19.26 -13.54 29.18
C TYR A 20 -19.59 -12.36 30.11
N GLY A 21 -20.87 -12.01 30.29
CA GLY A 21 -21.32 -10.96 31.22
C GLY A 21 -20.54 -9.65 31.07
N ALA A 22 -20.15 -9.03 32.18
CA ALA A 22 -19.33 -7.81 32.19
C ALA A 22 -17.95 -7.93 31.48
N LYS A 23 -17.50 -9.15 31.13
CA LYS A 23 -16.26 -9.40 30.37
C LYS A 23 -16.50 -9.69 28.88
N CYS A 24 -17.74 -9.48 28.40
CA CYS A 24 -18.04 -9.65 27.00
C CYS A 24 -17.34 -8.58 26.15
N TYR A 25 -16.62 -9.04 25.13
CA TYR A 25 -15.85 -8.16 24.25
C TYR A 25 -16.68 -7.58 23.09
N GLN A 26 -17.85 -8.17 22.80
CA GLN A 26 -18.74 -7.69 21.76
C GLN A 26 -19.43 -6.39 22.19
N LYS A 27 -19.12 -5.29 21.50
CA LYS A 27 -19.65 -3.94 21.78
C LYS A 27 -20.72 -3.47 20.79
N ASN A 28 -21.01 -4.24 19.74
CA ASN A 28 -21.96 -3.80 18.72
C ASN A 28 -23.39 -3.69 19.28
N PRO A 29 -24.23 -2.76 18.77
CA PRO A 29 -25.58 -2.54 19.31
C PRO A 29 -26.51 -3.75 19.20
N VAL A 30 -26.37 -4.55 18.12
CA VAL A 30 -27.21 -5.73 17.86
C VAL A 30 -27.00 -6.82 18.93
N HIS A 31 -25.76 -7.03 19.37
CA HIS A 31 -25.42 -7.94 20.44
C HIS A 31 -26.02 -7.49 21.77
N HIS A 32 -25.94 -6.20 22.08
CA HIS A 32 -26.52 -5.63 23.31
C HIS A 32 -28.05 -5.58 23.29
N GLN A 33 -28.68 -5.64 22.12
CA GLN A 33 -30.13 -5.83 21.98
C GLN A 33 -30.56 -7.26 22.25
N LYS A 34 -29.73 -8.26 21.92
CA LYS A 34 -30.05 -9.68 22.10
C LYS A 34 -29.60 -10.25 23.44
N TYR A 35 -28.48 -9.77 23.97
CA TYR A 35 -27.85 -10.29 25.18
C TYR A 35 -27.67 -9.24 26.27
N LYS A 36 -27.98 -9.63 27.51
CA LYS A 36 -27.74 -8.80 28.70
C LYS A 36 -26.40 -9.10 29.37
N HIS A 37 -25.71 -8.04 29.78
CA HIS A 37 -24.43 -8.10 30.48
C HIS A 37 -24.64 -7.61 31.91
N LEU A 38 -24.77 -8.52 32.87
CA LEU A 38 -24.91 -8.16 34.28
C LEU A 38 -23.58 -7.61 34.82
N PRO A 39 -23.60 -6.54 35.65
CA PRO A 39 -22.42 -6.05 36.36
C PRO A 39 -21.77 -7.14 37.21
N ALA A 40 -20.46 -7.05 37.44
CA ALA A 40 -19.63 -8.12 38.02
C ALA A 40 -19.92 -8.48 39.50
N THR A 41 -21.05 -8.04 40.07
CA THR A 41 -21.51 -8.39 41.42
C THR A 41 -22.81 -9.18 41.29
N ASN A 42 -22.74 -10.48 41.60
CA ASN A 42 -23.82 -11.49 41.64
C ASN A 42 -23.91 -12.43 40.41
N ALA A 43 -22.95 -13.36 40.33
CA ALA A 43 -23.10 -14.60 39.58
C ALA A 43 -22.93 -15.80 40.52
N LYS A 44 -24.05 -16.33 41.02
CA LYS A 44 -24.15 -17.70 41.54
C LYS A 44 -25.12 -18.48 40.65
N ILE A 45 -24.63 -19.12 39.59
CA ILE A 45 -25.25 -20.36 39.05
C ILE A 45 -24.15 -21.28 38.49
N GLY A 46 -24.02 -22.45 39.14
CA GLY A 46 -23.71 -23.77 38.58
C GLY A 46 -22.44 -23.96 37.75
N ARG A 47 -21.34 -24.42 38.38
CA ARG A 47 -20.34 -25.26 37.70
C ARG A 47 -20.08 -26.53 38.50
N GLY A 48 -20.29 -27.66 37.82
CA GLY A 48 -19.97 -29.00 38.30
C GLY A 48 -18.49 -29.18 38.60
N ALA A 49 -18.25 -30.12 39.52
CA ALA A 49 -16.98 -30.43 40.15
C ALA A 49 -15.91 -30.95 39.17
N LYS A 50 -14.65 -30.54 39.38
CA LYS A 50 -13.57 -31.43 39.82
C LYS A 50 -12.36 -30.64 40.35
N ARG A 51 -11.65 -31.30 41.28
CA ARG A 51 -10.82 -30.83 42.40
C ARG A 51 -9.33 -30.59 42.06
N THR A 52 -8.75 -29.64 42.83
CA THR A 52 -7.36 -29.54 43.40
C THR A 52 -6.14 -29.51 42.46
N VAL A 53 -5.10 -28.69 42.68
CA VAL A 53 -4.24 -28.60 43.87
C VAL A 53 -3.72 -27.16 44.12
N LEU A 54 -3.54 -26.83 45.42
CA LEU A 54 -2.96 -25.61 45.96
C LEU A 54 -1.45 -25.48 45.68
N ASN A 55 -0.96 -24.25 45.52
CA ASN A 55 0.18 -23.81 46.34
C ASN A 55 0.16 -22.30 46.60
N LYS A 56 0.59 -21.94 47.82
CA LYS A 56 0.31 -20.69 48.54
C LYS A 56 1.63 -19.94 48.80
N LYS A 57 1.52 -18.61 48.95
CA LYS A 57 2.48 -17.64 49.55
C LYS A 57 3.62 -17.18 48.61
N ARG A 58 3.96 -15.88 48.54
CA ARG A 58 4.21 -14.96 49.66
C ARG A 58 3.86 -13.50 49.34
N LYS A 59 3.30 -12.84 50.37
CA LYS A 59 2.96 -11.42 50.50
C LYS A 59 4.14 -10.69 51.15
N LYS A 60 4.47 -9.47 50.69
CA LYS A 60 5.11 -8.44 51.53
C LYS A 60 4.45 -7.08 51.25
N THR A 61 3.96 -6.50 52.33
CA THR A 61 3.34 -5.20 52.57
C THR A 61 4.39 -4.08 52.57
N SER A 62 4.10 -2.83 52.19
CA SER A 62 3.50 -1.75 53.02
C SER A 62 3.44 -0.47 52.14
N LYS A 63 2.31 0.27 52.06
CA LYS A 63 1.94 1.52 52.80
C LYS A 63 2.94 2.68 52.57
N ASP A 64 2.58 3.93 52.29
CA ASP A 64 1.32 4.72 52.31
C ASP A 64 1.59 6.10 51.64
N ARG A 65 0.53 6.80 51.19
CA ARG A 65 0.34 8.29 51.08
C ARG A 65 1.21 9.16 50.14
N THR A 66 0.63 9.66 49.03
CA THR A 66 0.05 11.02 48.78
C THR A 66 1.05 12.17 48.70
N GLU A 67 1.19 12.81 47.52
CA GLU A 67 0.78 14.20 47.26
C GLU A 67 1.13 14.66 45.82
N ASN A 68 0.34 15.61 45.35
CA ASN A 68 0.46 16.34 44.09
C ASN A 68 1.75 17.19 44.05
N GLU A 69 2.37 17.35 42.88
CA GLU A 69 2.49 18.65 42.17
C GLU A 69 3.48 18.55 40.99
N SER A 70 3.19 19.33 39.96
CA SER A 70 4.03 19.54 38.77
C SER A 70 5.32 20.29 39.11
N PRO A 71 6.31 20.33 38.21
CA PRO A 71 6.68 21.66 37.72
C PRO A 71 7.02 21.74 36.23
N GLN A 72 6.68 22.90 35.66
CA GLN A 72 7.18 23.40 34.39
C GLN A 72 8.54 24.12 34.55
N LYS A 73 9.37 23.98 33.52
CA LYS A 73 10.21 25.00 32.82
C LYS A 73 11.58 25.49 33.35
N LYS A 74 12.46 25.65 32.34
CA LYS A 74 13.65 26.53 32.12
C LYS A 74 15.02 25.96 32.49
N VAL A 75 15.93 25.67 31.54
CA VAL A 75 16.73 26.51 30.59
C VAL A 75 18.09 26.91 31.19
N GLN A 76 19.17 26.49 30.50
CA GLN A 76 20.51 27.11 30.27
C GLN A 76 21.20 26.15 29.28
N LYS A 77 21.57 26.44 28.03
CA LYS A 77 22.34 27.51 27.36
C LYS A 77 23.77 27.69 27.89
N THR A 78 24.73 27.11 27.18
CA THR A 78 26.09 27.65 26.98
C THR A 78 26.54 27.33 25.55
N GLU A 79 26.78 28.39 24.78
CA GLU A 79 27.46 28.43 23.48
C GLU A 79 28.93 28.84 23.72
N ASN A 80 29.82 28.41 22.81
CA ASN A 80 31.06 29.02 22.30
C ASN A 80 31.76 27.89 21.49
N GLY A 81 31.90 27.90 20.16
CA GLY A 81 32.59 28.87 19.28
C GLY A 81 34.11 28.64 19.41
N THR A 82 34.95 28.35 18.40
CA THR A 82 34.91 28.49 16.94
C THR A 82 36.21 27.88 16.34
N ASP A 83 36.17 27.51 15.05
CA ASP A 83 37.27 27.47 14.03
C ASP A 83 38.46 26.48 14.26
N ASP A 84 39.17 25.87 13.30
CA ASP A 84 39.25 25.98 11.83
C ASP A 84 40.05 24.77 11.27
N GLU A 85 40.02 24.64 9.94
CA GLU A 85 41.02 24.00 9.05
C GLU A 85 41.14 22.47 8.84
N ALA A 86 41.35 22.18 7.55
CA ALA A 86 41.55 20.89 6.90
C ALA A 86 43.05 20.62 6.67
N GLU A 87 43.48 19.35 6.65
CA GLU A 87 44.37 18.82 5.60
C GLU A 87 44.69 17.30 5.72
N SER A 88 44.66 16.66 4.55
CA SER A 88 45.47 15.57 3.99
C SER A 88 46.04 14.38 4.80
N VAL A 89 45.86 13.21 4.17
CA VAL A 89 46.49 11.87 4.32
C VAL A 89 48.04 11.90 4.32
N PRO A 90 48.74 10.86 4.83
CA PRO A 90 49.11 9.74 3.94
C PRO A 90 49.10 8.33 4.57
N VAL A 91 49.01 7.35 3.65
CA VAL A 91 49.16 5.90 3.78
C VAL A 91 50.63 5.51 3.95
N VAL A 92 50.94 4.52 4.81
CA VAL A 92 52.12 3.64 4.63
C VAL A 92 51.80 2.22 5.12
N ASN A 93 52.02 1.25 4.22
CA ASN A 93 52.01 -0.20 4.42
C ASN A 93 53.18 -0.68 5.27
N ASN A 94 53.04 -1.82 5.95
CA ASN A 94 54.10 -2.83 6.01
C ASN A 94 53.49 -4.23 6.19
N ILE A 95 54.01 -5.13 5.36
CA ILE A 95 53.75 -6.57 5.26
C ILE A 95 54.97 -7.27 5.89
N ASP A 96 54.76 -8.44 6.49
CA ASP A 96 55.56 -9.69 6.37
C ASP A 96 55.45 -10.53 7.66
N GLU A 97 54.77 -11.68 7.62
CA GLU A 97 55.31 -13.05 7.40
C GLU A 97 55.74 -13.70 8.75
N ASN A 98 55.55 -14.99 9.09
CA ASN A 98 55.08 -16.20 8.41
C ASN A 98 54.95 -17.36 9.44
N ASN A 99 54.42 -18.51 8.98
CA ASN A 99 54.52 -19.91 9.49
C ASN A 99 53.52 -20.40 10.58
N ASP A 100 52.93 -21.60 10.54
CA ASP A 100 52.98 -22.75 9.60
C ASP A 100 51.76 -23.69 9.85
N VAL A 101 51.14 -24.14 8.75
CA VAL A 101 50.74 -25.52 8.35
C VAL A 101 49.96 -26.45 9.32
N GLU A 102 48.73 -26.85 8.96
CA GLU A 102 48.39 -28.20 8.44
C GLU A 102 46.92 -28.32 7.99
N GLU A 103 46.73 -28.89 6.80
CA GLU A 103 45.48 -29.17 6.10
C GLU A 103 44.61 -30.24 6.81
N SER A 104 43.29 -30.15 6.69
CA SER A 104 42.55 -31.00 5.71
C SER A 104 41.02 -31.01 5.88
N LYS A 105 40.38 -30.97 4.70
CA LYS A 105 39.00 -31.36 4.32
C LYS A 105 37.86 -30.34 4.44
N SER A 106 37.75 -29.63 3.33
CA SER A 106 36.53 -29.12 2.69
C SER A 106 35.40 -30.16 2.57
N SER A 107 34.18 -29.68 2.78
CA SER A 107 32.97 -30.16 2.12
C SER A 107 32.07 -28.96 1.87
N GLU A 108 31.78 -28.75 0.59
CA GLU A 108 31.07 -27.64 -0.02
C GLU A 108 29.66 -27.46 0.58
N SER A 109 29.33 -26.24 0.98
CA SER A 109 27.93 -25.82 1.08
C SER A 109 27.54 -25.31 -0.30
N GLU A 110 26.85 -26.17 -1.06
CA GLU A 110 26.18 -25.87 -2.32
C GLU A 110 25.39 -24.55 -2.20
N GLU A 111 25.89 -23.50 -2.84
CA GLU A 111 25.03 -22.44 -3.33
C GLU A 111 24.15 -23.07 -4.39
N HIS A 112 22.92 -23.42 -4.02
CA HIS A 112 21.87 -23.66 -4.98
C HIS A 112 21.55 -22.33 -5.69
N GLU A 113 22.35 -21.99 -6.70
CA GLU A 113 21.87 -21.26 -7.86
C GLU A 113 20.75 -22.10 -8.48
N ILE A 114 19.51 -21.76 -8.15
CA ILE A 114 18.38 -22.16 -8.98
C ILE A 114 18.54 -21.38 -10.28
N LYS A 115 19.20 -21.98 -11.27
CA LYS A 115 19.02 -21.65 -12.68
C LYS A 115 17.56 -21.96 -13.02
N ASP A 116 16.68 -21.02 -12.74
CA ASP A 116 15.34 -21.02 -13.31
C ASP A 116 15.51 -20.56 -14.76
N SER A 117 15.89 -21.50 -15.63
CA SER A 117 15.79 -21.32 -17.08
C SER A 117 14.31 -21.36 -17.45
N SER A 118 13.54 -20.37 -16.99
CA SER A 118 12.17 -20.19 -17.41
C SER A 118 12.21 -19.83 -18.89
N GLU A 119 11.78 -20.75 -19.75
CA GLU A 119 11.64 -20.51 -21.17
C GLU A 119 10.65 -19.34 -21.36
N LEU A 120 11.14 -18.19 -21.83
CA LEU A 120 10.29 -17.01 -22.00
C LEU A 120 9.31 -17.25 -23.16
N VAL A 121 8.07 -16.82 -22.97
CA VAL A 121 7.01 -16.88 -23.99
C VAL A 121 6.79 -15.50 -24.62
N THR A 122 6.20 -15.46 -25.81
CA THR A 122 5.78 -14.20 -26.44
C THR A 122 4.46 -13.73 -25.84
N VAL A 123 4.20 -12.42 -25.84
CA VAL A 123 2.89 -11.89 -25.42
C VAL A 123 1.76 -12.42 -26.29
N SER A 124 2.00 -12.60 -27.59
CA SER A 124 1.04 -13.19 -28.53
C SER A 124 0.50 -14.55 -28.07
N SER A 125 1.36 -15.44 -27.54
CA SER A 125 0.91 -16.76 -27.09
C SER A 125 0.05 -16.71 -25.81
N LEU A 126 0.08 -15.60 -25.06
CA LEU A 126 -0.71 -15.40 -23.84
C LEU A 126 -2.11 -14.85 -24.10
N LEU A 127 -2.37 -14.37 -25.31
CA LEU A 127 -3.65 -13.76 -25.68
C LEU A 127 -4.75 -14.77 -25.97
N GLY A 128 -4.39 -16.02 -26.31
CA GLY A 128 -5.36 -17.09 -26.53
C GLY A 128 -6.41 -16.71 -27.57
N ASP A 129 -7.69 -16.68 -27.15
CA ASP A 129 -8.84 -16.39 -28.02
C ASP A 129 -9.11 -14.88 -28.23
N VAL A 130 -8.29 -13.98 -27.67
CA VAL A 130 -8.43 -12.55 -27.94
C VAL A 130 -8.10 -12.29 -29.41
N ALA A 131 -9.12 -11.99 -30.21
CA ALA A 131 -8.98 -11.74 -31.63
C ALA A 131 -8.13 -10.48 -31.87
N ILE A 132 -7.04 -10.65 -32.62
CA ILE A 132 -6.22 -9.55 -33.13
C ILE A 132 -6.09 -9.77 -34.64
N GLU A 133 -6.46 -8.77 -35.42
CA GLU A 133 -6.54 -8.88 -36.89
C GLU A 133 -5.19 -8.65 -37.57
N SER A 134 -4.21 -8.09 -36.86
CA SER A 134 -2.90 -7.72 -37.41
C SER A 134 -1.75 -7.88 -36.41
N ASP A 135 -0.51 -7.70 -36.87
CA ASP A 135 0.68 -7.69 -35.99
C ASP A 135 0.73 -6.47 -35.05
N LYS A 136 -0.24 -5.56 -35.14
CA LYS A 136 -0.36 -4.37 -34.28
C LYS A 136 -1.74 -4.31 -33.63
N ILE A 137 -1.77 -3.90 -32.37
CA ILE A 137 -3.02 -3.68 -31.63
C ILE A 137 -3.56 -2.29 -31.96
N SER A 138 -4.74 -2.23 -32.58
CA SER A 138 -5.46 -0.98 -32.82
C SER A 138 -6.10 -0.42 -31.55
N LEU A 139 -6.55 0.84 -31.58
CA LEU A 139 -7.32 1.41 -30.46
C LEU A 139 -8.59 0.62 -30.14
N ALA A 140 -9.23 0.01 -31.14
CA ALA A 140 -10.45 -0.76 -30.96
C ALA A 140 -10.18 -2.11 -30.27
N GLU A 141 -9.03 -2.72 -30.52
CA GLU A 141 -8.61 -4.01 -29.94
C GLU A 141 -7.91 -3.84 -28.59
N ALA A 142 -7.43 -2.64 -28.25
CA ALA A 142 -6.62 -2.42 -27.05
C ALA A 142 -7.36 -2.68 -25.74
N GLN A 143 -8.64 -2.29 -25.60
CA GLN A 143 -9.40 -2.51 -24.36
C GLN A 143 -9.54 -4.00 -23.97
N PRO A 144 -9.98 -4.91 -24.86
CA PRO A 144 -10.06 -6.34 -24.52
C PRO A 144 -8.68 -6.95 -24.24
N VAL A 145 -7.65 -6.58 -25.01
CA VAL A 145 -6.27 -7.02 -24.75
C VAL A 145 -5.80 -6.59 -23.36
N ILE A 146 -5.96 -5.31 -23.03
CA ILE A 146 -5.55 -4.77 -21.72
C ILE A 146 -6.33 -5.45 -20.59
N SER A 147 -7.64 -5.62 -20.75
CA SER A 147 -8.48 -6.27 -19.74
C SER A 147 -8.06 -7.72 -19.49
N HIS A 148 -7.71 -8.45 -20.56
CA HIS A 148 -7.23 -9.83 -20.45
C HIS A 148 -5.85 -9.92 -19.79
N LEU A 149 -4.91 -9.03 -20.12
CA LEU A 149 -3.53 -9.08 -19.64
C LEU A 149 -3.31 -8.44 -18.27
N PHE A 150 -4.01 -7.33 -17.98
CA PHE A 150 -3.81 -6.52 -16.77
C PHE A 150 -4.98 -6.57 -15.78
N LEU A 151 -6.04 -7.33 -16.09
CA LEU A 151 -7.22 -7.56 -15.24
C LEU A 151 -8.06 -6.31 -14.93
N VAL A 152 -7.89 -5.23 -15.69
CA VAL A 152 -8.61 -3.97 -15.47
C VAL A 152 -8.96 -3.29 -16.78
N GLN A 153 -10.03 -2.50 -16.74
CA GLN A 153 -10.46 -1.68 -17.87
C GLN A 153 -9.83 -0.28 -17.82
N MET A 154 -9.43 0.25 -18.98
CA MET A 154 -8.94 1.62 -19.09
C MET A 154 -10.08 2.61 -19.23
N PRO A 155 -9.96 3.82 -18.65
CA PRO A 155 -10.91 4.91 -18.86
C PRO A 155 -10.74 5.54 -20.25
N ASP A 156 -11.73 6.33 -20.67
CA ASP A 156 -11.75 6.94 -22.01
C ASP A 156 -10.56 7.91 -22.22
N ASP A 157 -10.12 8.60 -21.17
CA ASP A 157 -9.00 9.53 -21.26
C ASP A 157 -7.66 8.84 -21.54
N PHE A 158 -7.51 7.56 -21.22
CA PHE A 158 -6.35 6.75 -21.59
C PHE A 158 -6.21 6.66 -23.12
N PHE A 159 -7.29 6.27 -23.81
CA PHE A 159 -7.30 6.14 -25.27
C PHE A 159 -7.21 7.50 -25.96
N GLN A 160 -7.95 8.49 -25.46
CA GLN A 160 -7.88 9.87 -25.95
C GLN A 160 -6.48 10.47 -25.78
N PHE A 161 -5.76 10.11 -24.72
CA PHE A 161 -4.39 10.55 -24.53
C PHE A 161 -3.42 9.89 -25.53
N TYR A 162 -3.62 8.62 -25.86
CA TYR A 162 -2.88 7.98 -26.93
C TYR A 162 -3.15 8.62 -28.30
N GLU A 163 -4.42 8.91 -28.63
CA GLU A 163 -4.79 9.68 -29.85
C GLU A 163 -4.09 11.04 -29.90
N PHE A 164 -4.07 11.76 -28.76
CA PHE A 164 -3.36 13.02 -28.64
C PHE A 164 -1.86 12.87 -28.93
N CYS A 165 -1.22 11.83 -28.38
CA CYS A 165 0.18 11.51 -28.65
C CYS A 165 0.42 11.20 -30.14
N GLN A 166 -0.45 10.43 -30.78
CA GLN A 166 -0.37 10.14 -32.23
C GLN A 166 -0.48 11.42 -33.07
N SER A 167 -1.34 12.38 -32.67
CA SER A 167 -1.44 13.69 -33.34
C SER A 167 -0.17 14.55 -33.23
N ILE A 168 0.72 14.23 -32.29
CA ILE A 168 2.02 14.90 -32.11
C ILE A 168 3.10 14.17 -32.89
N SER A 169 3.15 12.85 -32.78
CA SER A 169 4.10 11.99 -33.47
C SER A 169 3.44 10.66 -33.83
N GLU A 170 3.17 10.46 -35.11
CA GLU A 170 2.64 9.20 -35.63
C GLU A 170 3.64 8.05 -35.47
N LYS A 171 4.94 8.34 -35.66
CA LYS A 171 6.01 7.33 -35.60
C LYS A 171 6.39 6.92 -34.18
N ASN A 172 6.26 7.82 -33.21
CA ASN A 172 6.73 7.55 -31.86
C ASN A 172 5.83 8.15 -30.75
N PRO A 173 4.55 7.75 -30.70
CA PRO A 173 3.56 8.33 -29.78
C PRO A 173 3.91 8.11 -28.29
N LEU A 174 4.54 6.99 -27.93
CA LEU A 174 4.85 6.67 -26.53
C LEU A 174 5.96 7.53 -25.92
N ASN A 175 6.75 8.20 -26.76
CA ASN A 175 7.93 8.97 -26.35
C ASN A 175 7.76 10.49 -26.59
N VAL A 176 6.55 10.96 -26.92
CA VAL A 176 6.29 12.40 -27.15
C VAL A 176 6.54 13.26 -25.92
N LEU A 177 6.58 12.65 -24.73
CA LEU A 177 6.83 13.33 -23.46
C LEU A 177 8.31 13.28 -23.02
N ASN A 178 9.22 12.68 -23.80
CA ASN A 178 10.65 12.55 -23.42
C ASN A 178 11.30 13.91 -23.15
N ASP A 179 10.84 14.92 -23.87
CA ASP A 179 11.15 16.33 -23.71
C ASP A 179 10.86 16.89 -22.30
N PHE A 180 9.98 16.22 -21.56
CA PHE A 180 9.64 16.50 -20.18
C PHE A 180 10.26 15.50 -19.20
N HIS A 181 11.12 14.59 -19.68
CA HIS A 181 11.64 13.40 -18.98
C HIS A 181 10.58 12.36 -18.63
N LEU A 182 9.42 12.40 -19.30
CA LEU A 182 8.34 11.44 -19.07
C LEU A 182 8.22 10.47 -20.25
N GLN A 183 7.76 9.24 -19.98
CA GLN A 183 7.49 8.23 -21.00
C GLN A 183 6.18 7.50 -20.69
N LEU A 184 5.38 7.24 -21.73
CA LEU A 184 4.19 6.40 -21.61
C LEU A 184 4.63 4.94 -21.50
N VAL A 185 4.11 4.23 -20.50
CA VAL A 185 4.52 2.87 -20.15
C VAL A 185 3.33 2.05 -19.63
N GLY A 186 3.57 0.78 -19.30
CA GLY A 186 2.56 -0.07 -18.67
C GLY A 186 1.51 -0.47 -19.69
N PRO A 187 0.22 -0.22 -19.44
CA PRO A 187 -0.83 -0.52 -20.42
C PRO A 187 -0.65 0.19 -21.77
N PHE A 188 0.09 1.31 -21.84
CA PHE A 188 0.38 1.94 -23.13
C PHE A 188 1.36 1.14 -23.99
N ASP A 189 2.15 0.25 -23.39
CA ASP A 189 3.11 -0.56 -24.13
C ASP A 189 2.42 -1.53 -25.09
N VAL A 190 1.11 -1.81 -24.93
CA VAL A 190 0.31 -2.59 -25.91
C VAL A 190 0.30 -1.97 -27.31
N PHE A 191 0.52 -0.66 -27.40
CA PHE A 191 0.56 0.07 -28.66
C PHE A 191 1.95 0.09 -29.31
N ARG A 192 2.94 -0.61 -28.75
CA ARG A 192 4.23 -0.79 -29.42
C ARG A 192 4.08 -1.78 -30.56
N GLU A 193 4.76 -1.50 -31.66
CA GLU A 193 4.77 -2.39 -32.83
C GLU A 193 5.35 -3.78 -32.49
N THR A 194 6.25 -3.87 -31.52
CA THR A 194 6.91 -5.11 -31.09
C THR A 194 6.29 -5.71 -29.82
N PHE A 195 5.08 -5.27 -29.43
CA PHE A 195 4.46 -5.71 -28.18
C PHE A 195 4.11 -7.20 -28.19
N LEU A 196 3.59 -7.72 -29.30
CA LEU A 196 3.14 -9.11 -29.40
C LEU A 196 4.32 -10.10 -29.39
N GLU A 197 5.46 -9.67 -29.90
CA GLU A 197 6.72 -10.42 -29.98
C GLU A 197 7.54 -10.35 -28.70
N ALA A 198 7.25 -9.36 -27.83
CA ALA A 198 7.95 -9.17 -26.58
C ALA A 198 7.94 -10.44 -25.73
N LYS A 199 9.10 -10.76 -25.15
CA LYS A 199 9.29 -11.94 -24.31
C LYS A 199 8.96 -11.64 -22.86
N VAL A 200 8.28 -12.57 -22.19
CA VAL A 200 7.86 -12.48 -20.79
C VAL A 200 7.83 -13.88 -20.15
N GLU A 201 7.98 -13.95 -18.82
CA GLU A 201 7.95 -15.22 -18.07
C GLU A 201 6.60 -15.93 -18.21
N ASP A 202 5.51 -15.25 -17.85
CA ASP A 202 4.15 -15.78 -17.89
C ASP A 202 3.13 -14.63 -17.86
N LYS A 203 1.84 -14.95 -17.93
CA LYS A 203 0.74 -13.96 -17.84
C LYS A 203 0.75 -13.21 -16.50
N GLN A 204 1.10 -13.85 -15.38
CA GLN A 204 1.13 -13.19 -14.07
C GLN A 204 2.27 -12.17 -13.97
N ALA A 205 3.37 -12.35 -14.71
CA ALA A 205 4.45 -11.41 -14.77
C ALA A 205 4.01 -10.06 -15.35
N LEU A 206 3.07 -10.04 -16.29
CA LEU A 206 2.50 -8.80 -16.84
C LEU A 206 1.80 -7.94 -15.78
N LEU A 207 1.26 -8.54 -14.71
CA LEU A 207 0.68 -7.80 -13.58
C LEU A 207 1.73 -7.02 -12.78
N ARG A 208 3.01 -7.35 -12.95
CA ARG A 208 4.16 -6.63 -12.40
C ARG A 208 4.79 -5.66 -13.38
N HIS A 209 4.37 -5.65 -14.65
CA HIS A 209 4.93 -4.76 -15.66
C HIS A 209 4.72 -3.30 -15.22
N TRP A 210 5.83 -2.58 -15.02
CA TRP A 210 5.83 -1.20 -14.52
C TRP A 210 5.23 -1.00 -13.12
N ARG A 211 5.13 -2.08 -12.34
CA ARG A 211 4.70 -2.00 -10.94
C ARG A 211 5.92 -1.74 -10.06
N TYR A 212 6.03 -0.54 -9.52
CA TYR A 212 7.11 -0.16 -8.62
C TYR A 212 6.95 -0.81 -7.25
N TYR A 213 8.05 -0.79 -6.49
CA TYR A 213 8.12 -1.45 -5.19
C TYR A 213 6.97 -1.08 -4.26
N TYR A 214 6.53 0.19 -4.21
CA TYR A 214 5.47 0.64 -3.30
C TYR A 214 4.07 0.68 -3.92
N ASP A 215 3.88 0.20 -5.15
CA ASP A 215 2.60 0.29 -5.85
C ASP A 215 1.64 -0.79 -5.34
N PRO A 216 0.59 -0.41 -4.59
CA PRO A 216 -0.43 -1.36 -4.18
C PRO A 216 -1.26 -1.81 -5.41
N PRO A 217 -2.07 -2.88 -5.30
CA PRO A 217 -2.90 -3.37 -6.40
C PRO A 217 -3.81 -2.31 -7.04
N GLU A 218 -4.29 -1.34 -6.26
CA GLU A 218 -5.12 -0.22 -6.68
C GLU A 218 -4.40 0.75 -7.63
N PHE A 219 -3.06 0.80 -7.57
CA PHE A 219 -2.24 1.71 -8.35
C PHE A 219 -1.68 0.99 -9.58
N GLN A 220 -1.91 1.55 -10.77
CA GLN A 220 -1.41 1.03 -12.03
C GLN A 220 -0.68 2.12 -12.82
N THR A 221 0.65 1.99 -12.89
CA THR A 221 1.52 2.92 -13.60
C THR A 221 1.17 3.00 -15.10
N ILE A 222 1.12 4.23 -15.60
CA ILE A 222 0.88 4.56 -17.01
C ILE A 222 1.92 5.52 -17.59
N ILE A 223 2.60 6.29 -16.73
CA ILE A 223 3.66 7.21 -17.14
C ILE A 223 4.79 7.10 -16.12
N ARG A 224 6.03 7.04 -16.58
CA ARG A 224 7.21 7.13 -15.71
C ARG A 224 7.99 8.41 -16.01
N ASP A 225 8.77 8.84 -15.03
CA ASP A 225 9.85 9.81 -15.19
C ASP A 225 11.20 9.08 -15.30
N ASN A 226 12.13 9.63 -16.08
CA ASN A 226 13.47 9.06 -16.30
C ASN A 226 14.50 9.52 -15.24
N GLY A 227 14.06 10.17 -14.17
CA GLY A 227 14.90 10.65 -13.07
C GLY A 227 15.23 9.59 -12.02
N LYS A 228 16.15 9.94 -11.11
CA LYS A 228 16.67 9.05 -10.06
C LYS A 228 15.70 8.80 -8.90
N ASP A 229 14.67 9.65 -8.77
CA ASP A 229 13.68 9.57 -7.70
C ASP A 229 12.66 8.44 -7.93
N GLY A 230 12.62 7.86 -9.14
CA GLY A 230 11.58 6.92 -9.53
C GLY A 230 10.19 7.55 -9.52
N LEU A 231 10.08 8.82 -9.93
CA LEU A 231 8.79 9.48 -10.08
C LEU A 231 7.98 8.76 -11.17
N HIS A 232 6.74 8.43 -10.88
CA HIS A 232 5.85 7.81 -11.85
C HIS A 232 4.41 8.14 -11.49
N TYR A 233 3.52 7.99 -12.48
CA TYR A 233 2.11 8.31 -12.42
C TYR A 233 1.29 7.08 -12.79
N GLY A 234 0.23 6.85 -12.03
CA GLY A 234 -0.64 5.70 -12.20
C GLY A 234 -2.08 6.01 -11.90
N TYR A 235 -2.97 5.27 -12.54
CA TYR A 235 -4.38 5.27 -12.17
C TYR A 235 -4.58 4.62 -10.81
N TRP A 236 -5.41 5.24 -9.98
CA TRP A 236 -5.90 4.66 -8.72
C TRP A 236 -7.32 4.15 -8.89
N ARG A 237 -7.56 2.88 -8.58
CA ARG A 237 -8.88 2.24 -8.56
C ARG A 237 -9.20 1.77 -7.15
N ASP A 238 -10.30 2.25 -6.58
CA ASP A 238 -10.78 1.71 -5.31
C ASP A 238 -11.35 0.29 -5.47
N ASP A 239 -11.80 -0.07 -6.67
CA ASP A 239 -12.33 -1.37 -7.05
C ASP A 239 -11.87 -1.75 -8.48
N SER A 240 -11.47 -3.01 -8.70
CA SER A 240 -10.97 -3.49 -10.00
C SER A 240 -12.01 -3.42 -11.12
N SER A 241 -13.29 -3.52 -10.75
CA SER A 241 -14.42 -3.46 -11.69
C SER A 241 -14.85 -2.04 -12.06
N GLU A 242 -14.38 -1.03 -11.31
CA GLU A 242 -14.72 0.38 -11.52
C GLU A 242 -13.65 1.14 -12.31
N LYS A 243 -14.04 2.29 -12.87
CA LYS A 243 -13.10 3.22 -13.50
C LYS A 243 -12.16 3.83 -12.44
N PRO A 244 -10.93 4.23 -12.81
CA PRO A 244 -10.06 5.00 -11.92
C PRO A 244 -10.74 6.24 -11.33
N VAL A 245 -10.48 6.50 -10.05
CA VAL A 245 -11.01 7.69 -9.36
C VAL A 245 -10.10 8.92 -9.53
N PHE A 246 -8.82 8.69 -9.79
CA PHE A 246 -7.83 9.71 -10.13
C PHE A 246 -6.54 9.08 -10.67
N VAL A 247 -5.69 9.93 -11.24
CA VAL A 247 -4.26 9.66 -11.44
C VAL A 247 -3.51 10.20 -10.22
N ALA A 248 -2.62 9.37 -9.68
CA ALA A 248 -1.74 9.71 -8.56
C ALA A 248 -0.28 9.57 -8.98
N LYS A 249 0.61 10.12 -8.15
CA LYS A 249 2.06 10.01 -8.32
C LYS A 249 2.72 9.41 -7.08
N ASN A 250 3.82 8.69 -7.30
CA ASN A 250 4.74 8.25 -6.26
C ASN A 250 6.19 8.46 -6.71
N LYS A 251 7.11 8.59 -5.75
CA LYS A 251 8.56 8.58 -5.97
C LYS A 251 9.14 7.32 -5.33
N ALA A 252 9.28 6.26 -6.12
CA ALA A 252 9.56 4.91 -5.62
C ALA A 252 10.89 4.80 -4.86
N ALA A 253 11.88 5.63 -5.19
CA ALA A 253 13.16 5.65 -4.50
C ALA A 253 13.10 6.32 -3.11
N ILE A 254 12.05 7.10 -2.83
CA ILE A 254 11.96 7.92 -1.61
C ILE A 254 11.10 7.24 -0.55
N ASN A 255 9.82 6.97 -0.84
CA ASN A 255 8.88 6.42 0.14
C ASN A 255 7.63 5.83 -0.54
N CYS A 256 6.71 5.31 0.28
CA CYS A 256 5.45 4.72 -0.16
C CYS A 256 4.30 5.72 -0.33
N THR A 257 4.54 7.03 -0.21
CA THR A 257 3.47 8.06 -0.25
C THR A 257 2.92 8.22 -1.66
N ILE A 258 1.62 8.09 -1.81
CA ILE A 258 0.87 8.20 -3.06
C ILE A 258 0.02 9.47 -2.97
N GLU A 259 0.26 10.39 -3.90
CA GLU A 259 -0.38 11.71 -3.90
C GLU A 259 -1.30 11.83 -5.11
N SER A 260 -2.59 12.05 -4.89
CA SER A 260 -3.57 12.27 -5.97
C SER A 260 -3.30 13.59 -6.69
N VAL A 261 -3.35 13.61 -8.02
CA VAL A 261 -3.03 14.79 -8.84
C VAL A 261 -4.26 15.38 -9.52
N ALA A 262 -4.98 14.58 -10.30
CA ALA A 262 -6.19 14.96 -11.03
C ALA A 262 -7.02 13.71 -11.39
N GLU A 263 -8.26 13.87 -11.86
CA GLU A 263 -9.11 12.73 -12.25
C GLU A 263 -8.61 11.96 -13.49
N ASN A 264 -7.81 12.60 -14.35
CA ASN A 264 -7.41 12.07 -15.65
C ASN A 264 -5.96 12.43 -15.99
N ILE A 265 -5.43 11.85 -17.07
CA ILE A 265 -4.05 12.07 -17.54
C ILE A 265 -3.83 13.54 -17.94
N PHE A 266 -4.79 14.16 -18.61
CA PHE A 266 -4.66 15.52 -19.11
C PHE A 266 -4.52 16.55 -17.98
N GLY A 267 -5.35 16.46 -16.94
CA GLY A 267 -5.22 17.29 -15.74
C GLY A 267 -3.89 17.06 -15.02
N THR A 268 -3.44 15.81 -14.95
CA THR A 268 -2.15 15.43 -14.34
C THR A 268 -0.96 16.05 -15.06
N LEU A 269 -0.93 15.95 -16.38
CA LEU A 269 0.15 16.52 -17.19
C LEU A 269 0.06 18.05 -17.29
N ASN A 270 -1.14 18.62 -17.33
CA ASN A 270 -1.32 20.07 -17.23
C ASN A 270 -0.71 20.61 -15.93
N GLU A 271 -0.86 19.88 -14.83
CA GLU A 271 -0.22 20.25 -13.56
C GLU A 271 1.30 20.07 -13.60
N HIS A 272 1.78 18.86 -13.89
CA HIS A 272 3.22 18.56 -13.88
C HIS A 272 4.00 19.49 -14.81
N ILE A 273 3.54 19.62 -16.06
CA ILE A 273 4.21 20.44 -17.06
C ILE A 273 4.01 21.93 -16.76
N GLY A 274 2.88 22.31 -16.15
CA GLY A 274 2.62 23.65 -15.65
C GLY A 274 3.61 24.08 -14.57
N ASP A 275 3.95 23.19 -13.64
CA ASP A 275 4.97 23.43 -12.63
C ASP A 275 6.38 23.48 -13.24
N LYS A 276 6.67 22.58 -14.18
CA LYS A 276 7.94 22.61 -14.94
C LYS A 276 8.10 23.93 -15.72
N LEU A 277 7.02 24.48 -16.28
CA LEU A 277 7.05 25.78 -16.98
C LEU A 277 7.46 26.94 -16.05
N LYS A 278 7.07 26.90 -14.77
CA LYS A 278 7.44 27.94 -13.78
C LYS A 278 8.93 27.94 -13.48
N LEU A 279 9.55 26.76 -13.53
CA LEU A 279 10.97 26.54 -13.23
C LEU A 279 11.87 26.55 -14.48
N ALA A 280 11.27 26.49 -15.68
CA ALA A 280 11.99 26.37 -16.94
C ALA A 280 12.80 27.62 -17.32
N SER A 281 13.90 27.40 -18.05
CA SER A 281 14.71 28.48 -18.62
C SER A 281 13.98 29.25 -19.73
N PRO A 282 14.39 30.50 -20.06
CA PRO A 282 13.80 31.26 -21.17
C PRO A 282 13.80 30.53 -22.52
N PHE A 283 14.75 29.62 -22.74
CA PHE A 283 14.87 28.85 -23.98
C PHE A 283 13.88 27.66 -24.04
N GLU A 284 13.56 27.06 -22.90
CA GLU A 284 12.62 25.93 -22.83
C GLU A 284 11.15 26.37 -22.81
N LYS A 285 10.88 27.55 -22.21
CA LYS A 285 9.53 28.10 -22.04
C LYS A 285 8.66 28.08 -23.31
N PRO A 286 9.14 28.49 -24.51
CA PRO A 286 8.33 28.48 -25.72
C PRO A 286 7.85 27.08 -26.09
N ARG A 287 8.74 26.08 -25.99
CA ARG A 287 8.43 24.68 -26.31
C ARG A 287 7.44 24.08 -25.30
N ILE A 288 7.69 24.28 -24.01
CA ILE A 288 6.81 23.80 -22.93
C ILE A 288 5.41 24.44 -23.06
N SER A 289 5.37 25.75 -23.29
CA SER A 289 4.11 26.49 -23.49
C SER A 289 3.34 25.98 -24.71
N LYS A 290 4.02 25.77 -25.84
CA LYS A 290 3.40 25.22 -27.06
C LYS A 290 2.77 23.85 -26.81
N PHE A 291 3.46 22.96 -26.09
CA PHE A 291 2.91 21.65 -25.72
C PHE A 291 1.67 21.79 -24.82
N LEU A 292 1.76 22.59 -23.76
CA LEU A 292 0.62 22.84 -22.86
C LEU A 292 -0.59 23.43 -23.59
N GLN A 293 -0.39 24.32 -24.57
CA GLN A 293 -1.50 24.84 -25.38
C GLN A 293 -2.15 23.75 -26.23
N ARG A 294 -1.37 22.87 -26.86
CA ARG A 294 -1.92 21.72 -27.60
C ARG A 294 -2.72 20.81 -26.68
N LEU A 295 -2.19 20.49 -25.51
CA LEU A 295 -2.86 19.66 -24.51
C LEU A 295 -4.19 20.28 -24.04
N LYS A 296 -4.20 21.59 -23.76
CA LYS A 296 -5.40 22.33 -23.37
C LYS A 296 -6.45 22.39 -24.48
N ASN A 297 -6.03 22.61 -25.72
CA ASN A 297 -6.94 22.64 -26.86
C ASN A 297 -7.60 21.29 -27.08
N PHE A 298 -6.82 20.20 -27.06
CA PHE A 298 -7.35 18.84 -27.20
C PHE A 298 -8.32 18.49 -26.06
N ALA A 299 -7.95 18.81 -24.81
CA ALA A 299 -8.83 18.60 -23.66
C ALA A 299 -10.14 19.39 -23.79
N LYS A 300 -10.09 20.63 -24.29
CA LYS A 300 -11.29 21.43 -24.55
C LYS A 300 -12.16 20.82 -25.65
N GLU A 301 -11.57 20.37 -26.76
CA GLU A 301 -12.28 19.73 -27.88
C GLU A 301 -12.99 18.43 -27.44
N LYS A 302 -12.36 17.65 -26.55
CA LYS A 302 -12.89 16.37 -26.05
C LYS A 302 -13.67 16.51 -24.74
N ASN A 303 -13.89 17.72 -24.23
CA ASN A 303 -14.57 18.02 -22.95
C ASN A 303 -13.94 17.34 -21.72
N ILE A 304 -12.61 17.30 -21.66
CA ILE A 304 -11.83 16.71 -20.57
C ILE A 304 -11.47 17.80 -19.54
N SER A 305 -11.77 17.53 -18.25
CA SER A 305 -11.42 18.45 -17.17
C SER A 305 -9.91 18.50 -16.93
N LEU A 306 -9.36 19.70 -16.70
CA LEU A 306 -7.96 19.91 -16.32
C LEU A 306 -7.81 20.32 -14.84
N GLU A 307 -8.88 20.19 -14.06
CA GLU A 307 -8.89 20.58 -12.65
C GLU A 307 -8.12 19.58 -11.77
N LYS A 308 -7.40 20.11 -10.78
CA LYS A 308 -6.66 19.30 -9.78
C LYS A 308 -7.54 18.75 -8.67
N LYS A 309 -8.69 19.40 -8.43
CA LYS A 309 -9.59 19.12 -7.31
C LYS A 309 -11.03 19.15 -7.80
N THR A 310 -11.41 18.09 -8.48
CA THR A 310 -12.74 17.88 -9.02
C THR A 310 -13.76 17.53 -7.93
N ALA A 311 -15.04 17.60 -8.28
CA ALA A 311 -16.12 17.14 -7.40
C ALA A 311 -16.05 15.63 -7.11
N GLY A 312 -15.63 14.81 -8.07
CA GLY A 312 -15.51 13.35 -7.90
C GLY A 312 -14.42 12.97 -6.90
N MET A 313 -13.23 13.59 -6.99
CA MET A 313 -12.16 13.42 -6.00
C MET A 313 -12.61 13.83 -4.59
N GLN A 314 -13.32 14.95 -4.45
CA GLN A 314 -13.86 15.39 -3.17
C GLN A 314 -14.97 14.47 -2.64
N ALA A 315 -15.78 13.89 -3.53
CA ALA A 315 -16.81 12.93 -3.16
C ALA A 315 -16.20 11.60 -2.68
N ARG A 316 -15.15 11.13 -3.35
CA ARG A 316 -14.36 9.97 -2.95
C ARG A 316 -13.69 10.21 -1.60
N GLU A 317 -13.11 11.38 -1.38
CA GLU A 317 -12.47 11.76 -0.12
C GLU A 317 -13.40 11.57 1.10
N LYS A 318 -14.69 11.89 0.96
CA LYS A 318 -15.70 11.70 2.03
C LYS A 318 -16.06 10.24 2.34
N LYS A 319 -15.62 9.30 1.49
CA LYS A 319 -15.81 7.85 1.60
C LYS A 319 -14.55 7.12 2.10
N VAL A 320 -13.41 7.80 2.16
CA VAL A 320 -12.16 7.22 2.67
C VAL A 320 -12.33 6.87 4.14
N VAL A 321 -12.04 5.62 4.51
CA VAL A 321 -12.16 5.15 5.89
C VAL A 321 -10.82 5.19 6.65
N ALA A 322 -9.71 4.97 5.94
CA ALA A 322 -8.37 5.03 6.51
C ALA A 322 -7.37 5.55 5.47
N ARG A 323 -6.29 6.18 5.94
CA ARG A 323 -5.24 6.73 5.05
C ARG A 323 -4.10 5.77 4.76
N THR A 324 -3.92 4.77 5.62
CA THR A 324 -2.79 3.81 5.59
C THR A 324 -1.42 4.53 5.56
N PHE A 325 -0.34 3.78 5.44
CA PHE A 325 1.01 4.32 5.29
C PHE A 325 1.23 5.00 3.95
N HIS A 326 0.59 4.54 2.88
CA HIS A 326 0.75 5.11 1.54
C HIS A 326 -0.05 6.40 1.32
N LYS A 327 -0.94 6.81 2.23
CA LYS A 327 -1.71 8.08 2.21
C LYS A 327 -2.72 8.25 1.08
N GLY A 328 -2.70 7.39 0.06
CA GLY A 328 -3.74 7.28 -0.98
C GLY A 328 -5.14 6.99 -0.41
N GLY A 329 -5.20 6.34 0.76
CA GLY A 329 -6.42 6.01 1.49
C GLY A 329 -7.26 4.91 0.84
N ILE A 330 -8.05 4.21 1.66
CA ILE A 330 -8.85 3.07 1.25
C ILE A 330 -10.35 3.38 1.33
N VAL A 331 -11.11 2.83 0.39
CA VAL A 331 -12.57 2.91 0.34
C VAL A 331 -13.14 1.50 0.34
N VAL A 332 -14.02 1.24 1.30
CA VAL A 332 -14.78 0.00 1.46
C VAL A 332 -16.25 0.32 1.69
N PRO A 333 -17.18 -0.64 1.47
CA PRO A 333 -18.55 -0.49 1.91
C PRO A 333 -18.60 -0.17 3.41
N TYR A 334 -19.10 1.01 3.76
CA TYR A 334 -19.15 1.49 5.14
C TYR A 334 -20.49 2.17 5.42
N ASP A 335 -21.26 1.60 6.34
CA ASP A 335 -22.52 2.18 6.80
C ASP A 335 -22.26 3.11 7.99
N LYS A 336 -22.40 4.41 7.75
CA LYS A 336 -22.19 5.45 8.77
C LYS A 336 -23.20 5.38 9.93
N LYS A 337 -24.39 4.80 9.74
CA LYS A 337 -25.41 4.67 10.79
C LYS A 337 -25.10 3.50 11.71
N THR A 338 -24.75 2.35 11.15
CA THR A 338 -24.44 1.14 11.94
C THR A 338 -22.98 1.06 12.36
N GLN A 339 -22.12 1.91 11.79
CA GLN A 339 -20.65 1.87 11.96
C GLN A 339 -20.07 0.52 11.53
N LEU A 340 -20.65 -0.09 10.49
CA LEU A 340 -20.25 -1.41 9.98
C LEU A 340 -19.43 -1.25 8.70
N GLY A 341 -18.35 -2.01 8.59
CA GLY A 341 -17.47 -2.06 7.42
C GLY A 341 -16.02 -1.66 7.73
N TYR A 342 -15.81 -0.89 8.81
CA TYR A 342 -14.50 -0.42 9.23
C TYR A 342 -14.49 -0.04 10.72
N ARG A 343 -13.39 -0.39 11.40
CA ARG A 343 -12.99 0.16 12.70
C ARG A 343 -11.47 0.39 12.70
N ASP A 344 -11.00 1.31 13.54
CA ASP A 344 -9.57 1.60 13.66
C ASP A 344 -8.77 0.38 14.16
N LEU A 345 -7.52 0.29 13.74
CA LEU A 345 -6.55 -0.64 14.31
C LEU A 345 -6.36 -0.38 15.82
N THR A 346 -5.98 -1.42 16.56
CA THR A 346 -5.73 -1.30 18.01
C THR A 346 -4.43 -0.59 18.36
N VAL A 347 -3.67 -0.17 17.34
CA VAL A 347 -2.42 0.57 17.43
C VAL A 347 -2.47 1.74 16.44
N THR A 348 -1.78 2.82 16.77
CA THR A 348 -1.63 3.97 15.87
C THR A 348 -0.57 3.71 14.79
N ASP A 349 -0.59 4.47 13.68
CA ASP A 349 0.46 4.44 12.64
C ASP A 349 1.87 4.48 13.25
N ASN A 350 2.09 5.40 14.20
CA ASN A 350 3.39 5.60 14.83
C ASN A 350 3.85 4.39 15.66
N GLU A 351 2.92 3.74 16.35
CA GLU A 351 3.21 2.53 17.12
C GLU A 351 3.51 1.35 16.20
N LEU A 352 2.72 1.19 15.12
CA LEU A 352 2.95 0.14 14.12
C LEU A 352 4.28 0.35 13.39
N GLN A 353 4.63 1.58 13.00
CA GLN A 353 5.93 1.88 12.41
C GLN A 353 7.10 1.58 13.36
N LYS A 354 6.98 1.93 14.65
CA LYS A 354 8.00 1.57 15.65
C LYS A 354 8.13 0.05 15.79
N LEU A 355 7.00 -0.66 15.79
CA LEU A 355 6.98 -2.11 15.87
C LEU A 355 7.68 -2.75 14.67
N LEU A 356 7.39 -2.28 13.46
CA LEU A 356 7.99 -2.78 12.22
C LEU A 356 9.49 -2.50 12.13
N LYS A 357 9.94 -1.32 12.58
CA LYS A 357 11.37 -1.00 12.69
C LYS A 357 12.09 -1.96 13.64
N GLN A 358 11.48 -2.33 14.76
CA GLN A 358 12.05 -3.32 15.69
C GLN A 358 12.09 -4.73 15.09
N ILE A 359 11.17 -5.06 14.17
CA ILE A 359 11.16 -6.36 13.47
C ILE A 359 12.28 -6.41 12.42
N GLU A 360 12.44 -5.33 11.65
CA GLU A 360 13.42 -5.23 10.57
C GLU A 360 14.85 -5.16 11.11
N HIS A 361 15.09 -4.30 12.12
CA HIS A 361 16.40 -4.06 12.71
C HIS A 361 16.42 -4.40 14.21
N PRO A 362 16.30 -5.69 14.59
CA PRO A 362 16.34 -6.07 15.99
C PRO A 362 17.78 -6.02 16.53
N PRO A 363 18.01 -5.68 17.82
CA PRO A 363 19.36 -5.71 18.41
C PRO A 363 20.03 -7.08 18.38
N THR A 364 19.24 -8.16 18.52
CA THR A 364 19.67 -9.54 18.32
C THR A 364 18.59 -10.32 17.57
N PRO A 365 18.91 -11.43 16.89
CA PRO A 365 17.90 -12.24 16.20
C PRO A 365 16.73 -12.68 17.11
N GLU A 366 16.99 -12.96 18.39
CA GLU A 366 15.98 -13.37 19.37
C GLU A 366 15.08 -12.21 19.78
N ALA A 367 15.61 -10.98 19.80
CA ALA A 367 14.84 -9.78 20.16
C ALA A 367 13.68 -9.50 19.21
N ARG A 368 13.69 -10.08 18.00
CA ARG A 368 12.60 -10.01 17.02
C ARG A 368 11.31 -10.71 17.48
N LYS A 369 11.41 -11.72 18.36
CA LYS A 369 10.26 -12.54 18.81
C LYS A 369 9.17 -11.71 19.49
N THR A 370 9.58 -10.74 20.32
CA THR A 370 8.63 -9.91 21.09
C THR A 370 7.86 -8.94 20.19
N PRO A 371 8.49 -8.15 19.31
CA PRO A 371 7.79 -7.35 18.30
C PRO A 371 6.87 -8.17 17.40
N ILE A 372 7.32 -9.35 16.92
CA ILE A 372 6.47 -10.24 16.12
C ILE A 372 5.24 -10.66 16.93
N SER A 373 5.39 -11.07 18.19
CA SER A 373 4.25 -11.49 19.03
C SER A 373 3.23 -10.37 19.22
N LYS A 374 3.67 -9.12 19.34
CA LYS A 374 2.77 -7.95 19.38
C LYS A 374 2.07 -7.74 18.03
N LEU A 375 2.78 -7.91 16.92
CA LEU A 375 2.18 -7.82 15.59
C LEU A 375 1.13 -8.91 15.37
N GLU A 376 1.38 -10.14 15.81
CA GLU A 376 0.41 -11.24 15.75
C GLU A 376 -0.88 -10.90 16.52
N GLU A 377 -0.78 -10.20 17.64
CA GLU A 377 -1.97 -9.73 18.37
C GLU A 377 -2.76 -8.68 17.58
N VAL A 378 -2.07 -7.73 16.92
CA VAL A 378 -2.72 -6.75 16.04
C VAL A 378 -3.41 -7.45 14.87
N ILE A 379 -2.73 -8.42 14.24
CA ILE A 379 -3.27 -9.26 13.17
C ILE A 379 -4.52 -10.01 13.65
N ARG A 380 -4.45 -10.68 14.79
CA ARG A 380 -5.57 -11.42 15.38
C ARG A 380 -6.79 -10.53 15.58
N LEU A 381 -6.58 -9.30 16.06
CA LEU A 381 -7.65 -8.33 16.29
C LEU A 381 -8.25 -7.79 14.98
N ALA A 382 -7.42 -7.54 13.96
CA ALA A 382 -7.89 -7.15 12.63
C ALA A 382 -8.69 -8.26 11.94
N THR A 383 -8.28 -9.53 12.10
CA THR A 383 -9.04 -10.68 11.57
C THR A 383 -10.37 -10.86 12.28
N ILE A 384 -10.44 -10.66 13.60
CA ILE A 384 -11.73 -10.64 14.32
C ILE A 384 -12.63 -9.52 13.80
N ALA A 385 -12.06 -8.36 13.50
CA ALA A 385 -12.82 -7.27 12.90
C ALA A 385 -13.43 -7.69 11.55
N ALA A 386 -12.66 -8.42 10.73
CA ALA A 386 -13.15 -8.98 9.48
C ALA A 386 -14.27 -10.01 9.68
N ASP A 387 -14.18 -10.90 10.67
CA ASP A 387 -15.26 -11.84 11.03
C ASP A 387 -16.56 -11.12 11.44
N GLU A 388 -16.43 -9.91 11.98
CA GLU A 388 -17.52 -9.02 12.37
C GLU A 388 -17.90 -8.03 11.25
N CYS A 389 -17.51 -8.32 10.01
CA CYS A 389 -17.77 -7.56 8.78
C CYS A 389 -17.09 -6.18 8.65
N ASP A 390 -16.09 -5.88 9.47
CA ASP A 390 -15.27 -4.67 9.34
C ASP A 390 -14.04 -4.92 8.45
N PHE A 391 -14.30 -5.26 7.19
CA PHE A 391 -13.28 -5.67 6.21
C PHE A 391 -12.22 -4.60 5.93
N GLY A 392 -12.55 -3.31 6.08
CA GLY A 392 -11.58 -2.23 5.91
C GLY A 392 -10.42 -2.29 6.92
N THR A 393 -10.64 -2.86 8.11
CA THR A 393 -9.62 -2.96 9.18
C THR A 393 -8.48 -3.88 8.77
N VAL A 394 -8.82 -5.04 8.20
CA VAL A 394 -7.83 -6.00 7.71
C VAL A 394 -7.16 -5.52 6.42
N LEU A 395 -7.91 -4.79 5.58
CA LEU A 395 -7.36 -4.12 4.39
C LEU A 395 -6.32 -3.07 4.77
N GLU A 396 -6.61 -2.21 5.75
CA GLU A 396 -5.68 -1.19 6.27
C GLU A 396 -4.38 -1.84 6.75
N LEU A 397 -4.47 -2.83 7.64
CA LEU A 397 -3.27 -3.50 8.15
C LEU A 397 -2.46 -4.18 7.03
N GLY A 398 -3.15 -4.83 6.09
CA GLY A 398 -2.50 -5.44 4.93
C GLY A 398 -1.69 -4.42 4.11
N HIS A 399 -2.29 -3.25 3.83
CA HIS A 399 -1.64 -2.14 3.14
C HIS A 399 -0.49 -1.54 3.94
N ASP A 400 -0.64 -1.32 5.24
CA ASP A 400 0.43 -0.78 6.09
C ASP A 400 1.66 -1.70 6.13
N LEU A 401 1.44 -3.01 6.26
CA LEU A 401 2.52 -4.00 6.19
C LEU A 401 3.16 -4.02 4.80
N PHE A 402 2.36 -3.98 3.73
CA PHE A 402 2.86 -3.93 2.36
C PHE A 402 3.71 -2.68 2.10
N SER A 403 3.23 -1.51 2.48
CA SER A 403 3.87 -0.20 2.30
C SER A 403 5.07 0.01 3.22
N SER A 404 5.20 -0.76 4.29
CA SER A 404 6.37 -0.70 5.17
C SER A 404 7.68 -1.14 4.49
N GLY A 405 7.59 -2.01 3.48
CA GLY A 405 8.76 -2.60 2.82
C GLY A 405 9.51 -3.65 3.65
N VAL A 406 9.09 -3.93 4.88
CA VAL A 406 9.79 -4.87 5.77
C VAL A 406 9.63 -6.31 5.27
N SER A 407 10.73 -6.96 4.89
CA SER A 407 10.74 -8.31 4.30
C SER A 407 10.08 -9.38 5.19
N HIS A 408 10.32 -9.30 6.50
CA HIS A 408 9.85 -10.27 7.51
C HIS A 408 8.31 -10.32 7.67
N VAL A 409 7.59 -9.31 7.15
CA VAL A 409 6.12 -9.24 7.25
C VAL A 409 5.43 -9.35 5.89
N GLN A 410 6.16 -9.54 4.79
CA GLN A 410 5.57 -9.59 3.43
C GLN A 410 4.55 -10.73 3.28
N THR A 411 4.85 -11.92 3.81
CA THR A 411 3.88 -13.04 3.80
C THR A 411 2.61 -12.70 4.60
N ARG A 412 2.75 -11.96 5.71
CA ARG A 412 1.59 -11.51 6.51
C ARG A 412 0.78 -10.47 5.74
N ALA A 413 1.45 -9.51 5.09
CA ALA A 413 0.81 -8.53 4.22
C ALA A 413 0.00 -9.22 3.12
N LEU A 414 0.59 -10.20 2.42
CA LEU A 414 -0.09 -10.95 1.37
C LEU A 414 -1.33 -11.69 1.89
N ASN A 415 -1.23 -12.33 3.05
CA ASN A 415 -2.35 -13.07 3.65
C ASN A 415 -3.51 -12.13 4.03
N LEU A 416 -3.20 -10.99 4.64
CA LEU A 416 -4.21 -9.98 5.03
C LEU A 416 -4.85 -9.34 3.81
N LEU A 417 -4.06 -8.93 2.80
CA LEU A 417 -4.58 -8.39 1.55
C LEU A 417 -5.44 -9.43 0.82
N SER A 418 -5.00 -10.69 0.74
CA SER A 418 -5.79 -11.76 0.11
C SER A 418 -7.11 -11.99 0.83
N LEU A 419 -7.11 -11.99 2.17
CA LEU A 419 -8.33 -12.09 2.97
C LEU A 419 -9.26 -10.90 2.72
N ALA A 420 -8.72 -9.68 2.79
CA ALA A 420 -9.48 -8.44 2.62
C ALA A 420 -10.13 -8.37 1.22
N TYR A 421 -9.35 -8.59 0.16
CA TYR A 421 -9.87 -8.57 -1.21
C TYR A 421 -10.86 -9.70 -1.47
N GLY A 422 -10.66 -10.89 -0.88
CA GLY A 422 -11.64 -11.97 -0.96
C GLY A 422 -12.98 -11.59 -0.32
N LEU A 423 -12.96 -10.98 0.87
CA LEU A 423 -14.17 -10.53 1.58
C LEU A 423 -14.86 -9.35 0.88
N LEU A 424 -14.08 -8.46 0.26
CA LEU A 424 -14.57 -7.32 -0.52
C LEU A 424 -14.96 -7.68 -1.95
N GLN A 425 -14.79 -8.94 -2.37
CA GLN A 425 -15.06 -9.43 -3.73
C GLN A 425 -14.26 -8.71 -4.82
N ARG A 426 -12.96 -8.51 -4.58
CA ARG A 426 -11.99 -7.88 -5.50
C ARG A 426 -10.90 -8.87 -5.94
N PRO A 427 -11.24 -9.96 -6.64
CA PRO A 427 -10.31 -11.04 -6.93
C PRO A 427 -9.11 -10.62 -7.79
N GLU A 428 -9.27 -9.63 -8.67
CA GLU A 428 -8.19 -9.13 -9.53
C GLU A 428 -7.09 -8.45 -8.70
N PHE A 429 -7.46 -7.67 -7.67
CA PHE A 429 -6.47 -7.08 -6.76
C PHE A 429 -5.75 -8.13 -5.93
N GLN A 430 -6.43 -9.22 -5.56
CA GLN A 430 -5.80 -10.36 -4.92
C GLN A 430 -4.78 -11.04 -5.83
N GLU A 431 -5.10 -11.23 -7.11
CA GLU A 431 -4.17 -11.79 -8.09
C GLU A 431 -2.95 -10.88 -8.31
N ILE A 432 -3.18 -9.56 -8.46
CA ILE A 432 -2.12 -8.55 -8.59
C ILE A 432 -1.22 -8.55 -7.34
N ALA A 433 -1.78 -8.61 -6.13
CA ALA A 433 -1.00 -8.64 -4.89
C ALA A 433 -0.10 -9.88 -4.81
N ARG A 434 -0.64 -11.05 -5.20
CA ARG A 434 0.11 -12.32 -5.26
C ARG A 434 1.23 -12.25 -6.28
N ALA A 435 0.93 -11.81 -7.50
CA ALA A 435 1.89 -11.67 -8.57
C ALA A 435 3.01 -10.70 -8.16
N HIS A 436 2.67 -9.55 -7.57
CA HIS A 436 3.64 -8.56 -7.10
C HIS A 436 4.54 -9.14 -6.01
N LEU A 437 3.99 -9.71 -4.93
CA LEU A 437 4.78 -10.20 -3.81
C LEU A 437 5.58 -11.47 -4.11
N LYS A 438 5.22 -12.24 -5.14
CA LYS A 438 6.03 -13.36 -5.66
C LYS A 438 7.41 -12.90 -6.15
N ASN A 439 7.49 -11.72 -6.77
CA ASN A 439 8.74 -11.20 -7.35
C ASN A 439 8.81 -9.66 -7.25
N ARG A 440 8.75 -9.15 -6.01
CA ARG A 440 8.75 -7.71 -5.70
C ARG A 440 10.18 -7.18 -5.68
N ARG A 441 10.56 -6.36 -6.66
CA ARG A 441 11.92 -5.82 -6.83
C ARG A 441 11.99 -4.32 -6.55
N LYS A 442 13.08 -3.87 -5.92
CA LYS A 442 13.42 -2.44 -5.81
C LYS A 442 14.16 -2.02 -7.10
N SER A 443 13.41 -1.79 -8.17
CA SER A 443 13.94 -1.33 -9.46
C SER A 443 13.30 -0.01 -9.87
N LEU A 444 14.07 0.85 -10.55
CA LEU A 444 13.54 2.02 -11.24
C LEU A 444 13.10 1.73 -12.69
N GLU A 445 13.44 0.54 -13.17
CA GLU A 445 13.02 -0.05 -14.45
C GLU A 445 12.32 -1.40 -14.17
N PRO A 446 11.08 -1.40 -13.64
CA PRO A 446 10.33 -2.63 -13.36
C PRO A 446 9.60 -3.18 -14.61
N SER A 447 10.09 -2.91 -15.82
CA SER A 447 9.57 -3.60 -17.02
C SER A 447 9.90 -5.09 -16.95
N VAL A 448 8.92 -5.93 -17.28
CA VAL A 448 9.07 -7.39 -17.41
C VAL A 448 9.12 -7.83 -18.88
N LEU A 449 8.81 -6.91 -19.80
CA LEU A 449 8.84 -7.17 -21.23
C LEU A 449 10.27 -7.01 -21.74
N GLN A 450 10.73 -8.01 -22.48
CA GLN A 450 12.00 -7.98 -23.18
C GLN A 450 11.73 -7.89 -24.68
N PHE A 451 12.15 -6.79 -25.28
CA PHE A 451 12.11 -6.61 -26.72
C PHE A 451 13.43 -7.11 -27.30
N GLU A 452 13.37 -7.93 -28.35
CA GLU A 452 14.58 -8.31 -29.10
C GLU A 452 15.21 -7.04 -29.70
N GLN A 453 16.54 -6.91 -29.58
CA GLN A 453 17.31 -5.75 -30.03
C GLN A 453 17.56 -5.75 -31.53
#